data_AF-A0A4Q5UJV6-F1
#
_entry.id   AF-A0A4Q5UJV6-F1
#
_cell.length_a   1.000
_cell.length_b   1.000
_cell.length_c   1.000
_cell.angle_alpha   90.00
_cell.angle_beta   90.00
_cell.angle_gamma   90.00
#
_symmetry.space_group_name_H-M   'P 1'
#
loop_
_entity.id
_entity.type
_entity.pdbx_description
1 polymer ?
#
loop_
_entity_poly.entity_id
_entity_poly.type
_entity_poly.pdbx_seq_one_letter_code
_entity_poly.pdbx_strand_id
1 'polypeptide(L)'
;LMVGNKADSTYKVNTGMRLELIPSSNPYLIAKENKLGFTVLFDNLPVKNALVLAWNVVDNKTSVKKYRTDAEGKVSFPVSAKGRWMISSVRMIPYTETKDADWQSFWGSYTFGFY
;
A
#
# COMPACT_ATOMS: atom_id res chain seq x y z
N LEU A 1 -10.76 5.74 9.06
CA LEU A 1 -11.58 6.92 8.73
C LEU A 1 -11.16 8.04 9.67
N MET A 2 -11.08 9.26 9.18
CA MET A 2 -10.91 10.45 10.01
C MET A 2 -12.05 11.40 9.68
N VAL A 3 -12.83 11.78 10.69
CA VAL A 3 -13.90 12.77 10.57
C VAL A 3 -13.65 13.84 11.62
N GLY A 4 -13.27 15.04 11.16
CA GLY A 4 -12.75 16.10 12.05
C GLY A 4 -11.53 15.59 12.83
N ASN A 5 -11.57 15.71 14.16
CA ASN A 5 -10.48 15.27 15.04
C ASN A 5 -10.60 13.80 15.50
N LYS A 6 -11.63 13.05 15.06
CA LYS A 6 -11.82 11.65 15.45
C LYS A 6 -11.22 10.74 14.38
N ALA A 7 -10.18 10.01 14.77
CA ALA A 7 -9.61 8.91 14.00
C ALA A 7 -10.08 7.58 14.61
N ASP A 8 -10.53 6.66 13.77
CA ASP A 8 -10.83 5.27 14.15
C ASP A 8 -9.80 4.30 13.55
N SER A 9 -10.01 2.99 13.73
CA SER A 9 -9.17 1.93 13.17
C SER A 9 -9.52 1.53 11.72
N THR A 10 -10.47 2.21 11.07
CA THR A 10 -10.94 1.83 9.73
C THR A 10 -9.83 1.92 8.67
N TYR A 11 -8.79 2.74 8.91
CA TYR A 11 -7.64 2.87 8.01
C TYR A 11 -6.86 1.56 7.81
N LYS A 12 -6.96 0.61 8.76
CA LYS A 12 -6.23 -0.67 8.75
C LYS A 12 -7.14 -1.89 8.67
N VAL A 13 -8.40 -1.72 8.27
CA VAL A 13 -9.31 -2.84 8.09
C VAL A 13 -8.79 -3.72 6.97
N ASN A 14 -8.64 -5.01 7.24
CA ASN A 14 -8.43 -6.01 6.20
C ASN A 14 -9.77 -6.23 5.50
N THR A 15 -9.82 -5.88 4.21
CA THR A 15 -11.06 -5.98 3.42
C THR A 15 -11.28 -7.37 2.82
N GLY A 16 -10.32 -8.28 2.96
CA GLY A 16 -10.36 -9.60 2.36
C GLY A 16 -10.03 -9.61 0.87
N MET A 17 -9.43 -8.55 0.33
CA MET A 17 -8.94 -8.57 -1.05
C MET A 17 -7.82 -9.60 -1.19
N ARG A 18 -7.74 -10.20 -2.39
CA ARG A 18 -6.68 -11.17 -2.69
C ARG A 18 -5.28 -10.55 -2.63
N LEU A 19 -5.13 -9.28 -2.97
CA LEU A 19 -3.91 -8.50 -2.72
C LEU A 19 -4.27 -7.31 -1.83
N GLU A 20 -3.88 -7.38 -0.56
CA GLU A 20 -4.24 -6.42 0.47
C GLU A 20 -3.02 -5.59 0.88
N LEU A 21 -3.17 -4.27 0.99
CA LEU A 21 -2.17 -3.36 1.53
C LEU A 21 -2.72 -2.69 2.79
N ILE A 22 -2.20 -3.09 3.96
CA ILE A 22 -2.68 -2.62 5.25
C ILE A 22 -1.66 -1.66 5.87
N PRO A 23 -1.99 -0.37 6.08
CA PRO A 23 -1.10 0.56 6.75
C PRO A 23 -0.91 0.23 8.25
N SER A 24 0.31 0.42 8.76
CA SER A 24 0.64 0.16 10.17
C SER A 24 0.07 1.21 11.14
N SER A 25 -0.09 2.46 10.66
CA SER A 25 -0.61 3.60 11.42
C SER A 25 -1.51 4.45 10.53
N ASN A 26 -2.33 5.31 11.14
CA ASN A 26 -3.23 6.17 10.38
C ASN A 26 -2.40 7.17 9.56
N PRO A 27 -2.53 7.21 8.22
CA PRO A 27 -1.75 8.12 7.38
C PRO A 27 -1.92 9.61 7.72
N TYR A 28 -3.02 10.00 8.36
CA TYR A 28 -3.25 11.38 8.77
C TYR A 28 -2.52 11.77 10.08
N LEU A 29 -1.85 10.82 10.74
CA LEU A 29 -1.05 11.07 11.95
C LEU A 29 0.46 11.14 11.65
N ILE A 30 0.87 11.11 10.38
CA ILE A 30 2.27 11.05 9.93
C ILE A 30 3.13 12.22 10.41
N ALA A 31 2.54 13.39 10.70
CA ALA A 31 3.27 14.58 11.18
C ALA A 31 4.13 14.32 12.43
N LYS A 32 3.89 13.24 13.17
CA LYS A 32 4.68 12.86 14.35
C LYS A 32 5.84 11.90 14.04
N GLU A 33 5.75 11.10 12.97
CA GLU A 33 6.68 9.97 12.73
C GLU A 33 7.47 10.07 11.41
N ASN A 34 7.02 10.88 10.44
CA ASN A 34 7.62 11.03 9.11
C ASN A 34 7.87 9.71 8.35
N LYS A 35 7.24 8.62 8.79
CA LYS A 35 7.32 7.28 8.20
C LYS A 35 5.94 6.65 8.23
N LEU A 36 5.67 5.80 7.24
CA LEU A 36 4.47 4.98 7.21
C LEU A 36 4.85 3.57 6.79
N GLY A 37 4.38 2.60 7.57
CA GLY A 37 4.53 1.18 7.27
C GLY A 37 3.30 0.62 6.55
N PHE A 38 3.51 -0.43 5.78
CA PHE A 38 2.46 -1.26 5.18
C PHE A 38 2.79 -2.74 5.36
N THR A 39 1.76 -3.56 5.56
CA THR A 39 1.80 -5.01 5.41
C THR A 39 1.14 -5.37 4.10
N VAL A 40 1.81 -6.15 3.26
CA VAL A 40 1.29 -6.67 2.00
C VAL A 40 0.92 -8.13 2.18
N LEU A 41 -0.35 -8.46 1.95
CA LEU A 41 -0.87 -9.82 2.01
C LEU A 41 -1.32 -10.27 0.62
N PHE A 42 -1.11 -11.55 0.31
CA PHE A 42 -1.75 -12.22 -0.82
C PHE A 42 -2.50 -13.44 -0.33
N ASP A 43 -3.80 -13.52 -0.63
CA ASP A 43 -4.71 -14.54 -0.09
C ASP A 43 -4.56 -14.66 1.46
N ASN A 44 -4.53 -13.50 2.14
CA ASN A 44 -4.30 -13.33 3.58
C ASN A 44 -2.95 -13.83 4.14
N LEU A 45 -1.98 -14.15 3.29
CA LEU A 45 -0.62 -14.54 3.70
C LEU A 45 0.41 -13.44 3.41
N PRO A 46 1.39 -13.20 4.31
CA PRO A 46 2.44 -12.21 4.06
C PRO A 46 3.22 -12.49 2.77
N VAL A 47 3.43 -11.44 1.97
CA VAL A 47 4.20 -11.54 0.73
C VAL A 47 5.62 -11.03 0.96
N LYS A 48 6.58 -11.95 1.05
CA LYS A 48 8.01 -11.59 1.09
C LYS A 48 8.47 -11.00 -0.24
N ASN A 49 9.35 -9.98 -0.18
CA ASN A 49 9.99 -9.37 -1.34
C ASN A 49 9.01 -8.83 -2.40
N ALA A 50 7.80 -8.45 -1.99
CA ALA A 50 6.83 -7.79 -2.85
C ALA A 50 7.34 -6.41 -3.24
N LEU A 51 7.25 -6.05 -4.52
CA LEU A 51 7.55 -4.69 -4.97
C LEU A 51 6.41 -3.76 -4.55
N VAL A 52 6.77 -2.72 -3.81
CA VAL A 52 5.84 -1.66 -3.39
C VAL A 52 6.31 -0.34 -4.01
N LEU A 53 5.41 0.34 -4.71
CA LEU A 53 5.65 1.67 -5.28
C LEU A 53 4.94 2.71 -4.42
N ALA A 54 5.69 3.69 -3.94
CA ALA A 54 5.18 4.86 -3.24
C ALA A 54 5.17 6.04 -4.22
N TRP A 55 3.97 6.38 -4.71
CA TRP A 55 3.72 7.51 -5.58
C TRP A 55 3.34 8.72 -4.75
N ASN A 56 3.91 9.88 -5.05
CA ASN A 56 3.55 11.15 -4.43
C ASN A 56 3.40 12.24 -5.49
N VAL A 57 2.30 12.97 -5.44
CA VAL A 57 1.99 14.10 -6.32
C VAL A 57 1.88 15.37 -5.48
N VAL A 58 2.79 16.30 -5.72
CA VAL A 58 2.89 17.61 -5.05
C VAL A 58 3.03 18.68 -6.12
N ASP A 59 2.20 19.72 -6.11
CA ASP A 59 2.27 20.84 -7.05
C ASP A 59 2.34 20.37 -8.52
N ASN A 60 1.49 19.39 -8.87
CA ASN A 60 1.42 18.68 -10.17
C ASN A 60 2.71 17.94 -10.59
N LYS A 61 3.69 17.78 -9.71
CA LYS A 61 4.89 16.98 -9.93
C LYS A 61 4.73 15.61 -9.28
N THR A 62 4.89 14.56 -10.08
CA THR A 62 4.84 13.17 -9.62
C THR A 62 6.23 12.65 -9.31
N SER A 63 6.38 11.99 -8.16
CA SER A 63 7.57 11.23 -7.80
C SER A 63 7.20 9.80 -7.42
N VAL A 64 8.10 8.86 -7.66
CA VAL A 64 7.89 7.44 -7.37
C VAL A 64 9.13 6.86 -6.71
N LYS A 65 8.94 6.17 -5.59
CA LYS A 65 10.00 5.40 -4.93
C LYS A 65 9.63 3.93 -4.86
N LYS A 66 10.63 3.06 -4.99
CA LYS A 66 10.47 1.60 -4.98
C LYS A 66 10.98 1.04 -3.66
N TYR A 67 10.19 0.17 -3.05
CA TYR A 67 10.53 -0.54 -1.83
C TYR A 67 10.19 -2.02 -1.97
N ARG A 68 10.73 -2.84 -1.06
CA ARG A 68 10.46 -4.28 -1.00
C ARG A 68 10.08 -4.68 0.41
N THR A 69 9.14 -5.59 0.53
CA THR A 69 8.72 -6.14 1.82
C THR A 69 9.75 -7.12 2.38
N ASP A 70 9.84 -7.18 3.71
CA ASP A 70 10.61 -8.17 4.47
C ASP A 70 9.93 -9.56 4.48
N ALA A 71 10.46 -10.48 5.30
CA ALA A 71 9.93 -11.85 5.40
C ALA A 71 8.51 -11.90 5.97
N GLU A 72 8.14 -10.91 6.78
CA GLU A 72 6.84 -10.73 7.41
C GLU A 72 5.86 -9.94 6.51
N GLY A 73 6.23 -9.67 5.26
CA GLY A 73 5.41 -8.93 4.31
C GLY A 73 5.31 -7.43 4.62
N LYS A 74 6.19 -6.90 5.49
CA LYS A 74 6.15 -5.50 5.93
C LYS A 74 7.14 -4.65 5.16
N VAL A 75 6.79 -3.39 4.97
CA VAL A 75 7.64 -2.37 4.36
C VAL A 75 7.40 -1.05 5.08
N SER A 76 8.43 -0.23 5.23
CA SER A 76 8.30 1.12 5.80
C SER A 76 9.15 2.11 5.04
N PHE A 77 8.62 3.30 4.82
CA PHE A 77 9.30 4.35 4.08
C PHE A 77 8.90 5.75 4.57
N PRO A 78 9.75 6.77 4.31
CA PRO A 78 9.41 8.15 4.65
C PRO A 78 8.21 8.64 3.84
N VAL A 79 7.29 9.32 4.52
CA VAL A 79 6.10 9.95 3.92
C VAL A 79 6.00 11.37 4.47
N SER A 80 5.70 12.34 3.59
CA SER A 80 5.45 13.72 3.98
C SER A 80 3.96 14.00 4.05
N ALA A 81 3.56 14.88 4.97
CA ALA A 81 2.20 15.40 5.08
C ALA A 81 1.88 16.44 3.98
N LYS A 82 2.25 16.16 2.72
CA LYS A 82 2.01 17.06 1.58
C LYS A 82 1.58 16.26 0.34
N GLY A 83 0.57 16.80 -0.34
CA GLY A 83 0.12 16.29 -1.64
C GLY A 83 -0.62 14.96 -1.55
N ARG A 84 -0.78 14.30 -2.69
CA ARG A 84 -1.52 13.03 -2.81
C ARG A 84 -0.55 11.86 -2.85
N TRP A 85 -0.86 10.82 -2.11
CA TRP A 85 -0.10 9.59 -2.02
C TRP A 85 -0.91 8.41 -2.56
N MET A 86 -0.23 7.53 -3.28
CA MET A 86 -0.73 6.21 -3.65
C MET A 86 0.37 5.19 -3.39
N ILE A 87 0.04 4.17 -2.61
CA ILE A 87 0.93 3.03 -2.36
C ILE A 87 0.37 1.86 -3.14
N SER A 88 1.15 1.28 -4.05
CA SER A 88 0.67 0.23 -4.95
C SER A 88 1.59 -0.99 -4.96
N SER A 89 1.01 -2.16 -5.18
CA SER A 89 1.74 -3.39 -5.46
C SER A 89 1.03 -4.20 -6.54
N VAL A 90 1.80 -5.01 -7.26
CA VAL A 90 1.29 -5.95 -8.26
C VAL A 90 1.85 -7.33 -7.92
N ARG A 91 0.96 -8.33 -7.89
CA ARG A 91 1.33 -9.74 -7.73
C ARG A 91 0.90 -10.48 -8.99
N MET A 92 1.84 -11.18 -9.62
CA MET A 92 1.56 -12.08 -10.73
C MET A 92 1.69 -13.52 -10.26
N ILE A 93 0.76 -14.38 -10.66
CA ILE A 93 0.80 -15.83 -10.44
C ILE A 93 0.60 -16.54 -11.78
N PRO A 94 1.17 -17.73 -11.97
CA PRO A 94 0.84 -18.56 -13.14
C PRO A 94 -0.66 -18.81 -13.19
N TYR A 95 -1.25 -18.71 -14.38
CA TYR A 95 -2.66 -19.03 -14.56
C TYR A 95 -2.82 -20.54 -14.75
N THR A 96 -3.87 -21.11 -14.17
CA THR A 96 -4.06 -22.58 -14.15
C THR A 96 -4.53 -23.10 -15.51
N GLU A 97 -5.36 -22.34 -16.23
CA GLU A 97 -5.86 -22.69 -17.56
C GLU A 97 -4.96 -22.06 -18.64
N THR A 98 -3.82 -22.71 -18.90
CA THR A 98 -2.73 -22.16 -19.74
C THR A 98 -3.11 -21.92 -21.20
N LYS A 99 -4.24 -22.45 -21.66
CA LYS A 99 -4.81 -22.15 -22.98
C LYS A 99 -5.32 -20.71 -23.13
N ASP A 100 -5.69 -20.06 -22.02
CA ASP A 100 -6.31 -18.74 -22.02
C ASP A 100 -5.30 -17.64 -21.66
N ALA A 101 -4.38 -17.93 -20.73
CA ALA A 101 -3.28 -17.04 -20.35
C ALA A 101 -2.14 -17.80 -19.65
N ASP A 102 -0.93 -17.25 -19.70
CA ASP A 102 0.20 -17.77 -18.91
C ASP A 102 0.22 -17.24 -17.47
N TRP A 103 -0.27 -16.01 -17.26
CA TRP A 103 -0.19 -15.28 -15.99
C TRP A 103 -1.48 -14.55 -15.65
N GLN A 104 -1.81 -14.51 -14.36
CA GLN A 104 -2.83 -13.65 -13.80
C GLN A 104 -2.19 -12.58 -12.92
N SER A 105 -2.61 -11.32 -13.07
CA SER A 105 -2.12 -10.20 -12.28
C SER A 105 -3.19 -9.69 -11.30
N PHE A 106 -2.76 -9.40 -10.07
CA PHE A 106 -3.55 -8.79 -9.01
C PHE A 106 -2.92 -7.46 -8.66
N TRP A 107 -3.75 -6.43 -8.60
CA TRP A 107 -3.34 -5.04 -8.39
C TRP A 107 -3.99 -4.54 -7.12
N GLY A 108 -3.18 -3.99 -6.23
CA GLY A 108 -3.64 -3.41 -4.97
C GLY A 108 -3.10 -2.00 -4.85
N SER A 109 -3.94 -1.08 -4.38
CA SER A 109 -3.50 0.29 -4.07
C SER A 109 -4.19 0.84 -2.83
N TYR A 110 -3.46 1.66 -2.08
CA TYR A 110 -3.95 2.41 -0.93
C TYR A 110 -3.64 3.90 -1.16
N THR A 111 -4.66 4.74 -1.13
CA THR A 111 -4.53 6.18 -1.44
C THR A 111 -4.89 7.05 -0.23
N PHE A 112 -4.18 8.16 -0.07
CA PHE A 112 -4.46 9.18 0.94
C PHE A 112 -3.88 10.51 0.46
N GLY A 113 -4.32 11.63 1.01
CA GLY A 113 -3.84 12.93 0.56
C GLY A 113 -3.93 14.02 1.62
N PHE A 114 -3.02 14.97 1.53
CA PHE A 114 -2.98 16.18 2.33
C PHE A 114 -3.25 17.34 1.37
N TYR A 115 -4.41 17.97 1.56
CA TYR A 115 -4.92 19.07 0.75
C TYR A 115 -4.79 20.40 1.50
#